data_AF-A0AAW7HM18-F1
#
_entry.id   AF-A0AAW7HM18-F1
#
_cell.length_a   1.000
_cell.length_b   1.000
_cell.length_c   1.000
_cell.angle_alpha   90.00
_cell.angle_beta   90.00
_cell.angle_gamma   90.00
#
_symmetry.space_group_name_H-M   'P 1'
#
loop_
_entity.id
_entity.type
_entity.pdbx_description
1 polymer ?
#
loop_
_entity_poly.entity_id
_entity_poly.type
_entity_poly.pdbx_seq_one_letter_code
_entity_poly.pdbx_strand_id
1 'polypeptide(L)'
;MSWEMLRNRFSEARDKAARKLTADGNTDLAAKVRQFQFRDIRPKAASEIEDIGHASRLLGHSKEEITKRVYRRVGEVVSPTK
;
A
#
# COMPACT_ATOMS: atom_id res chain seq x y z
N MET A 1 -11.03 -1.23 -19.93
CA MET A 1 -11.37 -0.63 -18.62
C MET A 1 -10.88 0.81 -18.64
N SER A 2 -11.74 1.82 -18.44
CA SER A 2 -11.28 3.21 -18.44
C SER A 2 -10.64 3.57 -17.09
N TRP A 3 -9.78 4.59 -17.09
CA TRP A 3 -9.13 5.10 -15.87
C TRP A 3 -10.16 5.61 -14.85
N GLU A 4 -11.21 6.25 -15.35
CA GLU A 4 -12.33 6.76 -14.55
C GLU A 4 -13.11 5.63 -13.87
N MET A 5 -13.36 4.52 -14.58
CA MET A 5 -14.00 3.35 -13.98
C MET A 5 -13.20 2.78 -12.80
N LEU A 6 -11.87 2.67 -12.93
CA LEU A 6 -11.01 2.16 -11.86
C LEU A 6 -11.00 3.09 -10.65
N ARG A 7 -10.95 4.41 -10.88
CA ARG A 7 -11.01 5.42 -9.84
C ARG A 7 -12.32 5.39 -9.06
N ASN A 8 -13.44 5.31 -9.78
CA ASN A 8 -14.77 5.31 -9.16
C ASN A 8 -14.96 4.05 -8.30
N ARG A 9 -14.67 2.87 -8.85
CA ARG A 9 -14.77 1.60 -8.11
C ARG A 9 -13.93 1.57 -6.85
N PHE A 10 -12.72 2.11 -6.89
CA PHE A 10 -11.87 2.20 -5.70
C PHE A 10 -12.43 3.17 -4.67
N SER A 11 -12.94 4.32 -5.11
CA SER A 11 -13.54 5.31 -4.22
C SER A 11 -14.76 4.73 -3.52
N GLU A 12 -15.64 4.05 -4.26
CA GLU A 12 -16.79 3.33 -3.71
C GLU A 12 -16.38 2.24 -2.71
N ALA A 13 -15.39 1.42 -3.05
CA ALA A 13 -14.90 0.36 -2.16
C ALA A 13 -14.33 0.93 -0.86
N ARG A 14 -13.54 2.00 -0.96
CA ARG A 14 -12.94 2.70 0.18
C ARG A 14 -14.01 3.31 1.09
N ASP A 15 -15.02 3.94 0.51
CA ASP A 15 -16.13 4.52 1.27
C ASP A 15 -16.96 3.45 1.97
N LYS A 16 -17.23 2.32 1.29
CA LYS A 16 -17.92 1.17 1.88
C LYS A 16 -17.16 0.61 3.08
N ALA A 17 -15.84 0.44 2.94
CA ALA A 17 -14.97 -0.02 4.03
C ALA A 17 -14.96 0.96 5.21
N ALA A 18 -14.84 2.26 4.96
CA ALA A 18 -14.85 3.28 6.00
C ALA A 18 -16.19 3.36 6.75
N ARG A 19 -17.32 3.20 6.05
CA ARG A 19 -18.66 3.13 6.66
C ARG A 19 -18.79 1.93 7.60
N LYS A 20 -18.34 0.75 7.16
CA LYS A 20 -18.33 -0.45 7.99
C LYS A 20 -17.50 -0.25 9.26
N LEU A 21 -16.28 0.26 9.12
CA LEU A 21 -15.41 0.56 10.27
C LEU A 21 -16.02 1.55 11.25
N THR A 22 -16.75 2.55 10.74
CA THR A 22 -17.46 3.52 11.59
C THR A 22 -18.60 2.84 12.37
N ALA A 23 -19.35 1.95 11.73
CA ALA A 23 -20.40 1.16 12.38
C ALA A 23 -19.84 0.21 13.44
N ASP A 24 -18.65 -0.34 13.21
CA ASP A 24 -17.93 -1.21 14.16
C ASP A 24 -17.21 -0.41 15.28
N GLY A 25 -17.42 0.91 15.37
CA GLY A 25 -16.80 1.78 16.39
C GLY A 25 -15.35 2.18 16.14
N ASN A 26 -14.75 1.76 15.01
CA ASN A 26 -13.36 2.01 14.64
C ASN A 26 -13.20 3.32 13.83
N THR A 27 -13.57 4.45 14.43
CA THR A 27 -13.59 5.77 13.76
C THR A 27 -12.21 6.23 13.27
N ASP A 28 -11.15 6.00 14.05
CA ASP A 28 -9.77 6.34 13.67
C ASP A 28 -9.30 5.55 12.44
N LEU A 29 -9.61 4.25 12.41
CA LEU A 29 -9.28 3.41 11.27
C LEU A 29 -10.11 3.79 10.04
N ALA A 30 -11.38 4.16 10.22
CA ALA A 30 -12.22 4.68 9.15
C ALA A 30 -11.64 5.98 8.56
N ALA A 31 -11.09 6.88 9.37
CA ALA A 31 -10.43 8.09 8.91
C ALA A 31 -9.19 7.77 8.06
N LYS A 32 -8.34 6.83 8.53
CA LYS A 32 -7.17 6.36 7.78
C LYS A 32 -7.56 5.73 6.45
N VAL A 33 -8.60 4.89 6.42
CA VAL A 33 -9.09 4.27 5.19
C VAL A 33 -9.58 5.32 4.18
N ARG A 34 -10.28 6.37 4.61
CA ARG A 34 -10.70 7.47 3.72
C ARG A 34 -9.53 8.24 3.11
N GLN A 35 -8.42 8.36 3.85
CA GLN A 35 -7.20 9.01 3.37
C GLN A 35 -6.37 8.11 2.45
N PHE A 36 -6.59 6.80 2.46
CA PHE A 36 -5.85 5.84 1.63
C PHE A 36 -6.03 6.15 0.12
N GLN A 37 -4.91 6.16 -0.59
CA GLN A 37 -4.84 6.42 -2.03
C GLN A 37 -4.25 5.21 -2.75
N PHE A 38 -4.57 5.05 -4.04
CA PHE A 38 -4.00 3.97 -4.86
C PHE A 38 -2.47 3.89 -4.79
N ARG A 39 -1.79 5.03 -4.67
CA ARG A 39 -0.33 5.10 -4.59
C ARG A 39 0.25 4.43 -3.35
N ASP A 40 -0.56 4.26 -2.31
CA ASP A 40 -0.16 3.67 -1.02
C ASP A 40 -0.09 2.14 -1.08
N ILE A 41 -0.52 1.53 -2.19
CA ILE A 41 -0.29 0.09 -2.44
C ILE A 41 1.16 -0.20 -2.87
N ARG A 42 1.87 0.80 -3.41
CA ARG A 42 3.22 0.60 -3.96
C ARG A 42 4.21 0.08 -2.92
N PRO A 43 4.24 0.59 -1.67
CA PRO A 43 5.12 0.04 -0.65
C PRO A 43 4.78 -1.41 -0.27
N LYS A 44 3.49 -1.77 -0.30
CA LYS A 44 3.06 -3.15 -0.05
C LYS A 44 3.55 -4.07 -1.18
N ALA A 45 3.32 -3.69 -2.44
CA ALA A 45 3.82 -4.45 -3.60
C ALA A 45 5.35 -4.59 -3.60
N ALA A 46 6.09 -3.54 -3.25
CA ALA A 46 7.56 -3.60 -3.13
C ALA A 46 8.05 -4.53 -2.01
N SER A 47 7.23 -4.72 -0.98
CA SER A 47 7.58 -5.55 0.19
C SER A 47 7.18 -7.01 0.01
N GLU A 48 6.08 -7.28 -0.71
CA GLU A 48 5.60 -8.64 -1.00
C GLU A 48 6.40 -9.33 -2.11
N ILE A 49 7.09 -8.58 -2.97
CA ILE A 49 7.98 -9.14 -3.99
C ILE A 49 9.38 -9.29 -3.39
N GLU A 50 9.81 -10.55 -3.28
CA GLU A 50 11.12 -10.92 -2.70
C GLU A 50 12.31 -10.40 -3.53
N ASP A 51 12.22 -10.50 -4.86
CA ASP A 51 13.23 -9.97 -5.77
C ASP A 51 13.09 -8.45 -5.96
N ILE A 52 14.12 -7.71 -5.57
CA ILE A 52 14.11 -6.25 -5.66
C ILE A 52 14.10 -5.76 -7.10
N GLY A 53 14.70 -6.51 -8.04
CA GLY A 53 14.69 -6.19 -9.46
C GLY A 53 13.30 -6.26 -10.06
N HIS A 54 12.54 -7.33 -9.76
CA HIS A 54 11.13 -7.44 -10.12
C HIS A 54 10.28 -6.33 -9.51
N ALA A 55 10.45 -6.07 -8.21
CA ALA A 55 9.72 -4.99 -7.54
C ALA A 55 10.00 -3.63 -8.22
N SER A 56 11.26 -3.35 -8.54
CA SER A 56 11.69 -2.11 -9.18
C SER A 56 11.11 -1.96 -10.59
N ARG A 57 11.14 -3.03 -11.40
CA ARG A 57 10.55 -3.04 -12.74
C ARG A 57 9.03 -2.84 -12.70
N LEU A 58 8.34 -3.53 -11.77
CA LEU A 58 6.88 -3.39 -11.60
C LEU A 58 6.48 -1.95 -11.26
N LEU A 59 7.26 -1.28 -10.40
CA LEU A 59 7.00 0.10 -10.00
C LEU A 59 7.51 1.15 -11.00
N GLY A 60 8.20 0.72 -12.07
CA GLY A 60 8.74 1.61 -13.10
C GLY A 60 9.92 2.45 -12.62
N HIS A 61 10.70 1.94 -11.65
CA HIS A 61 11.87 2.65 -11.14
C HIS A 61 13.13 2.32 -11.95
N SER A 62 13.90 3.36 -12.27
CA SER A 62 15.16 3.25 -13.03
C SER A 62 16.31 2.59 -12.27
N LYS A 63 16.32 2.69 -10.94
CA LYS A 63 17.30 2.06 -10.06
C LYS A 63 16.61 1.35 -8.90
N GLU A 64 17.04 0.13 -8.59
CA GLU A 64 16.48 -0.68 -7.50
C GLU A 64 16.61 -0.03 -6.12
N GLU A 65 17.65 0.81 -5.93
CA GLU A 65 17.93 1.54 -4.70
C GLU A 65 16.73 2.35 -4.18
N ILE A 66 15.94 2.98 -5.07
CA ILE A 66 14.77 3.76 -4.65
C ILE A 66 13.66 2.85 -4.14
N THR A 67 13.46 1.69 -4.77
CA THR A 67 12.50 0.67 -4.34
C THR A 67 12.87 0.14 -2.96
N LYS A 68 14.16 -0.17 -2.75
CA LYS A 68 14.68 -0.70 -1.50
C LYS A 68 14.54 0.30 -0.36
N ARG A 69 14.88 1.56 -0.59
CA ARG A 69 14.93 2.59 0.46
C ARG A 69 13.58 3.23 0.78
N VAL A 70 12.73 3.45 -0.23
CA VAL A 70 11.50 4.25 -0.09
C VAL A 70 10.24 3.38 -0.05
N TYR A 71 10.24 2.27 -0.77
CA TYR A 71 9.04 1.47 -0.97
C TYR A 71 9.04 0.17 -0.16
N ARG A 72 10.18 -0.41 0.22
CA ARG A 72 10.17 -1.55 1.16
C ARG A 72 9.86 -1.09 2.59
N ARG A 73 8.96 -1.84 3.23
CA ARG A 73 8.52 -1.63 4.63
C ARG A 73 8.81 -2.86 5.50
N VAL A 74 9.71 -3.75 5.05
CA VAL A 74 10.12 -4.94 5.78
C VAL A 74 11.06 -4.49 6.90
N GLY A 75 10.68 -4.74 8.14
CA GLY A 75 11.58 -4.55 9.28
C GLY A 75 12.79 -5.47 9.14
N GLU A 76 13.97 -4.98 9.52
CA GLU A 76 15.17 -5.84 9.54
C GLU A 76 14.98 -6.95 10.57
N VAL A 77 15.14 -8.19 10.14
CA VAL A 77 15.20 -9.33 11.05
C VAL A 77 16.59 -9.30 11.68
N VAL A 78 16.66 -8.77 12.89
CA VAL A 78 17.89 -8.72 13.67
C VAL A 78 17.98 -9.93 14.60
N SER A 79 19.19 -10.42 14.83
CA SER A 79 19.41 -11.43 15.87
C SER A 79 19.06 -10.86 17.25
N PRO A 80 18.46 -11.66 18.15
CA PRO A 80 18.20 -11.22 19.52
C PRO A 80 19.48 -10.77 20.22
N THR A 81 19.40 -9.67 20.96
CA THR A 81 20.47 -9.26 21.88
C THR A 81 20.31 -10.00 23.20
N LYS A 82 21.09 -11.08 23.34
CA LYS A 82 21.17 -12.06 24.45
C LYS A 82 20.07 -13.12 24.47
#